data_AF-A0A8X8BFZ5-F1
#
_entry.id   AF-A0A8X8BFZ5-F1
#
_cell.length_a   1.000
_cell.length_b   1.000
_cell.length_c   1.000
_cell.angle_alpha   90.00
_cell.angle_beta   90.00
_cell.angle_gamma   90.00
#
_symmetry.space_group_name_H-M   'P 1'
#
loop_
_entity.id
_entity.type
_entity.pdbx_description
1 polymer ?
#
loop_
_entity_poly.entity_id
_entity_poly.type
_entity_poly.pdbx_seq_one_letter_code
_entity_poly.pdbx_strand_id
1 'polypeptide(L)'
;MGQKFHVLMFPWFAFGHFTPYLHLANKLAEKGHRVTFLLPKKAKKQLEPLNLFPDSIVLLPITIPHVDGLPADAETPSDIPITLWKLLCTAIDLTRDQVEVAVGA
;
A
#
# COMPACT_ATOMS: atom_id res chain seq x y z
N MET A 1 22.20 21.38 -0.62
CA MET A 1 21.35 20.21 -0.37
C MET A 1 20.01 20.45 -1.03
N GLY A 2 19.52 19.51 -1.85
CA GLY A 2 18.23 19.66 -2.55
C GLY A 2 17.02 19.59 -1.60
N GLN A 3 15.88 20.13 -2.04
CA GLN A 3 14.62 20.10 -1.29
C GLN A 3 14.25 18.68 -0.89
N LYS A 4 13.83 18.48 0.37
CA LYS A 4 13.35 17.20 0.88
C LYS A 4 11.83 17.17 0.82
N PHE A 5 11.29 16.21 0.08
CA PHE A 5 9.86 15.95 0.00
C PHE A 5 9.44 14.82 0.94
N HIS A 6 8.16 14.84 1.28
CA HIS A 6 7.43 13.70 1.84
C HIS A 6 6.44 13.23 0.78
N VAL A 7 6.55 11.96 0.39
CA VAL A 7 5.76 11.35 -0.68
C VAL A 7 4.79 10.36 -0.08
N LEU A 8 3.50 10.50 -0.40
CA LEU A 8 2.50 9.47 -0.16
C LEU A 8 2.42 8.57 -1.40
N MET A 9 2.55 7.26 -1.21
CA MET A 9 2.42 6.26 -2.26
C MET A 9 1.17 5.42 -2.02
N PHE A 10 0.32 5.35 -3.05
CA PHE A 10 -0.88 4.53 -3.07
C PHE A 10 -0.89 3.64 -4.33
N PRO A 11 -0.10 2.55 -4.34
CA PRO A 11 -0.08 1.62 -5.46
C PRO A 11 -1.38 0.80 -5.51
N TRP A 12 -1.67 0.20 -6.66
CA TRP A 12 -2.67 -0.86 -6.75
C TRP A 12 -2.29 -2.03 -5.84
N PHE A 13 -3.28 -2.66 -5.18
CA PHE A 13 -3.05 -3.65 -4.13
C PHE A 13 -2.68 -5.05 -4.65
N ALA A 14 -1.60 -5.12 -5.43
CA ALA A 14 -1.04 -6.37 -5.94
C ALA A 14 0.50 -6.33 -5.91
N PHE A 15 1.14 -7.48 -5.71
CA PHE A 15 2.60 -7.57 -5.58
C PHE A 15 3.38 -7.07 -6.80
N GLY A 16 2.82 -7.22 -8.01
CA GLY A 16 3.39 -6.64 -9.22
C GLY A 16 3.51 -5.11 -9.19
N HIS A 17 2.69 -4.43 -8.38
CA HIS A 17 2.77 -2.98 -8.16
C HIS A 17 3.49 -2.63 -6.86
N PHE A 18 3.32 -3.43 -5.79
CA PHE A 18 3.99 -3.17 -4.52
C PHE A 18 5.52 -3.19 -4.63
N THR A 19 6.08 -4.24 -5.26
CA THR A 19 7.53 -4.42 -5.35
C THR A 19 8.24 -3.26 -6.05
N PRO A 20 7.85 -2.83 -7.27
CA PRO A 20 8.50 -1.69 -7.92
C PRO A 20 8.30 -0.37 -7.15
N TYR A 21 7.13 -0.16 -6.53
CA TYR A 21 6.92 1.01 -5.68
C TYR A 21 7.85 1.01 -4.46
N LEU A 22 8.08 -0.15 -3.82
CA LEU A 22 8.99 -0.22 -2.68
C LEU A 22 10.44 0.02 -3.10
N HIS A 23 10.84 -0.48 -4.27
CA HIS A 23 12.15 -0.13 -4.85
C HIS A 23 12.27 1.39 -5.08
N LEU A 24 11.23 2.02 -5.60
CA LEU A 24 11.20 3.48 -5.75
C LEU A 24 11.25 4.19 -4.39
N ALA A 25 10.50 3.73 -3.39
CA ALA A 25 10.51 4.29 -2.05
C ALA A 25 11.92 4.23 -1.43
N ASN A 26 12.60 3.08 -1.55
CA ASN A 26 13.99 2.92 -1.13
C ASN A 26 14.93 3.92 -1.85
N LYS A 27 14.76 4.13 -3.16
CA LYS A 27 15.55 5.12 -3.91
C LYS A 27 15.27 6.57 -3.52
N LEU A 28 14.03 6.89 -3.13
CA LEU A 28 13.68 8.21 -2.60
C LEU A 28 14.28 8.42 -1.20
N ALA A 29 14.18 7.41 -0.33
CA ALA A 29 14.74 7.46 1.01
C ALA A 29 16.27 7.53 1.02
N GLU A 30 16.95 6.82 0.11
CA GLU A 30 18.40 6.94 -0.13
C GLU A 30 18.82 8.39 -0.44
N LYS A 31 17.94 9.15 -1.10
CA LYS A 31 18.14 10.58 -1.39
C LYS A 31 17.67 11.50 -0.25
N GLY A 32 17.28 10.94 0.88
CA GLY A 32 16.83 11.64 2.09
C GLY A 32 15.40 12.17 2.02
N HIS A 33 14.55 11.64 1.13
CA HIS A 33 13.11 11.91 1.15
C HIS A 33 12.38 10.99 2.13
N ARG A 34 11.21 11.42 2.59
CA ARG A 34 10.32 10.58 3.40
C ARG A 34 9.24 9.97 2.53
N VAL A 35 8.82 8.75 2.84
CA VAL A 35 7.74 8.06 2.13
C VAL A 35 6.74 7.51 3.15
N THR A 36 5.46 7.78 2.93
CA THR A 36 4.37 6.99 3.52
C THR A 36 3.83 6.09 2.41
N PHE A 37 3.83 4.78 2.65
CA PHE A 37 3.43 3.77 1.69
C PHE A 37 2.15 3.11 2.18
N LEU A 38 1.05 3.26 1.43
CA LEU A 38 -0.22 2.63 1.74
C LEU A 38 -0.27 1.22 1.17
N LEU A 39 -0.67 0.25 1.99
CA LEU A 39 -0.76 -1.15 1.60
C LEU A 39 -1.65 -1.95 2.56
N PRO A 40 -2.19 -3.11 2.16
CA PRO A 40 -2.92 -3.99 3.07
C PRO A 40 -2.04 -4.60 4.18
N LYS A 41 -2.66 -5.08 5.26
CA LYS A 41 -1.97 -5.64 6.43
C LYS A 41 -1.14 -6.88 6.09
N LYS A 42 -1.64 -7.75 5.23
CA LYS A 42 -0.95 -8.96 4.76
C LYS A 42 0.26 -8.59 3.91
N ALA A 43 0.10 -7.64 2.99
CA ALA A 43 1.20 -7.13 2.17
C ALA A 43 2.31 -6.50 3.03
N LYS A 44 1.95 -5.74 4.08
CA LYS A 44 2.94 -5.14 5.00
C LYS A 44 3.88 -6.19 5.57
N LYS A 45 3.35 -7.30 6.10
CA LYS A 45 4.19 -8.35 6.71
C LYS A 45 5.22 -8.93 5.73
N GLN A 46 4.87 -9.00 4.44
CA GLN A 46 5.75 -9.55 3.41
C GLN A 46 6.78 -8.55 2.89
N LEU A 47 6.45 -7.25 2.91
CA LEU A 47 7.28 -6.18 2.35
C LEU A 47 8.17 -5.49 3.39
N GLU A 48 7.82 -5.56 4.68
CA GLU A 48 8.57 -4.94 5.78
C GLU A 48 10.06 -5.35 5.81
N PRO A 49 10.45 -6.63 5.58
CA PRO A 49 11.86 -7.01 5.48
C PRO A 49 12.62 -6.38 4.30
N LEU A 50 11.91 -5.85 3.30
CA LEU A 50 12.47 -5.24 2.09
C LEU A 50 12.53 -3.71 2.17
N ASN A 51 12.05 -3.12 3.27
CA ASN A 51 12.22 -1.70 3.58
C ASN A 51 13.65 -1.46 4.10
N LEU A 52 14.48 -0.80 3.29
CA LEU A 52 15.89 -0.57 3.62
C LEU A 52 16.10 0.70 4.47
N PHE A 53 15.05 1.50 4.67
CA PHE A 53 15.12 2.79 5.35
C PHE A 53 13.93 2.95 6.32
N PRO A 54 13.84 2.16 7.40
CA PRO A 54 12.69 2.17 8.32
C PRO A 54 12.42 3.52 8.99
N ASP A 55 13.44 4.37 9.15
CA ASP A 55 13.28 5.72 9.71
C ASP A 55 12.68 6.73 8.71
N SER A 56 12.72 6.42 7.42
CA SER A 56 12.30 7.31 6.33
C SER A 56 11.08 6.80 5.57
N ILE A 57 10.80 5.50 5.64
CA ILE A 57 9.69 4.83 4.94
C ILE A 57 8.73 4.24 5.96
N VAL A 58 7.54 4.81 6.03
CA VAL A 58 6.43 4.31 6.85
C VAL A 58 5.53 3.44 6.00
N LEU A 59 5.49 2.14 6.30
CA LEU A 59 4.52 1.20 5.73
C LEU A 59 3.20 1.31 6.51
N LEU A 60 2.25 2.09 6.01
CA LEU A 60 0.99 2.41 6.67
C LEU A 60 -0.13 1.44 6.22
N PRO A 61 -0.59 0.52 7.09
CA PRO A 61 -1.57 -0.47 6.73
C PRO A 61 -2.97 0.15 6.51
N ILE A 62 -3.63 -0.23 5.42
CA ILE A 62 -5.04 0.04 5.11
C ILE A 62 -5.84 -1.25 5.34
N THR A 63 -7.01 -1.13 5.96
CA THR A 63 -7.94 -2.26 6.14
C THR A 63 -8.87 -2.33 4.94
N ILE A 64 -8.92 -3.49 4.26
CA ILE A 64 -9.86 -3.73 3.17
C ILE A 64 -11.24 -4.02 3.78
N PRO A 65 -12.27 -3.19 3.53
CA PRO A 65 -13.62 -3.43 4.02
C PRO A 65 -14.21 -4.69 3.39
N HIS A 66 -15.07 -5.37 4.14
CA HIS A 66 -15.82 -6.51 3.61
C HIS A 66 -16.85 -6.04 2.57
N VAL A 67 -17.03 -6.86 1.52
CA VAL A 67 -18.06 -6.72 0.50
C VAL A 67 -18.68 -8.10 0.28
N ASP A 68 -20.00 -8.18 0.15
CA ASP A 68 -20.71 -9.44 -0.07
C ASP A 68 -20.16 -10.19 -1.29
N GLY A 69 -19.88 -11.49 -1.11
CA GLY A 69 -19.30 -12.36 -2.13
C GLY A 69 -17.76 -12.32 -2.21
N LEU A 70 -17.09 -11.43 -1.48
CA LEU A 70 -15.64 -11.44 -1.33
C LEU A 70 -15.24 -12.22 -0.05
N PRO A 71 -14.23 -13.10 -0.10
CA PRO A 71 -13.70 -13.75 1.11
C PRO A 71 -13.24 -12.73 2.15
N ALA A 72 -13.45 -13.03 3.43
CA ALA A 72 -13.24 -12.08 4.53
C ALA A 72 -11.78 -11.61 4.69
N ASP A 73 -10.82 -12.40 4.22
CA ASP A 73 -9.37 -12.15 4.30
C ASP A 73 -8.73 -11.81 2.94
N ALA A 74 -9.56 -11.57 1.92
CA ALA A 74 -9.08 -11.16 0.61
C ALA A 74 -8.60 -9.70 0.64
N GLU A 75 -7.29 -9.53 0.55
CA GLU A 75 -6.66 -8.20 0.52
C GLU A 75 -6.01 -7.87 -0.82
N THR A 76 -5.72 -8.90 -1.63
CA THR A 76 -5.01 -8.79 -2.90
C THR A 76 -5.64 -9.70 -3.97
N PRO A 77 -5.40 -9.43 -5.26
CA PRO A 77 -5.79 -10.33 -6.36
C PRO A 77 -5.29 -11.78 -6.23
N SER A 78 -4.22 -12.02 -5.46
CA SER A 78 -3.68 -13.36 -5.22
C SER A 78 -4.54 -14.21 -4.27
N ASP A 79 -5.45 -13.57 -3.53
CA ASP A 79 -6.31 -14.24 -2.54
C ASP A 79 -7.61 -14.80 -3.16
N ILE A 80 -7.90 -14.45 -4.43
CA ILE A 80 -9.20 -14.69 -5.06
C ILE A 80 -9.08 -15.12 -6.53
N PRO A 81 -10.06 -15.86 -7.08
CA PRO A 81 -10.16 -16.07 -8.52
C PRO A 81 -10.48 -14.76 -9.25
N ILE A 82 -10.08 -14.68 -10.53
CA ILE A 82 -10.25 -13.48 -11.37
C ILE A 82 -11.72 -13.03 -11.50
N THR A 83 -12.67 -13.94 -11.33
CA THR A 83 -14.12 -13.65 -11.35
C THR A 83 -14.55 -12.71 -10.23
N LEU A 84 -13.80 -12.65 -9.12
CA LEU A 84 -14.10 -11.79 -7.97
C LEU A 84 -13.31 -10.48 -7.96
N TRP A 85 -12.46 -10.21 -8.98
CA TRP A 85 -11.66 -8.98 -9.03
C TRP A 85 -12.49 -7.70 -8.90
N LYS A 86 -13.67 -7.66 -9.52
CA LYS A 86 -14.56 -6.49 -9.42
C LYS A 86 -14.99 -6.22 -7.98
N LEU A 87 -15.25 -7.25 -7.18
CA LEU A 87 -15.61 -7.10 -5.76
C LEU A 87 -14.42 -6.59 -4.95
N LEU A 88 -13.20 -7.07 -5.24
CA LEU A 88 -12.00 -6.54 -4.62
C LEU A 88 -11.76 -5.07 -4.98
N CYS A 89 -11.98 -4.66 -6.24
CA CYS A 89 -11.93 -3.25 -6.62
C CYS A 89 -12.94 -2.42 -5.81
N THR A 90 -14.19 -2.88 -5.70
CA THR A 90 -15.20 -2.20 -4.87
C THR A 90 -14.74 -2.08 -3.41
N ALA A 91 -14.15 -3.13 -2.84
CA ALA A 91 -13.63 -3.08 -1.48
C ALA A 91 -12.48 -2.06 -1.35
N ILE A 92 -11.58 -1.97 -2.33
CA ILE A 92 -10.50 -0.97 -2.34
C ILE A 92 -11.07 0.45 -2.46
N ASP A 93 -12.10 0.68 -3.29
CA ASP A 93 -12.73 1.99 -3.41
C ASP A 93 -13.36 2.49 -2.09
N LEU A 94 -13.85 1.56 -1.26
CA LEU A 94 -14.37 1.84 0.08
C LEU A 94 -13.27 2.21 1.11
N THR A 95 -12.00 2.20 0.72
CA THR A 95 -10.89 2.66 1.59
C THR A 95 -10.70 4.19 1.58
N ARG A 96 -11.50 4.94 0.78
CA ARG A 96 -11.38 6.39 0.61
C ARG A 96 -11.15 7.15 1.92
N ASP A 97 -11.98 6.93 2.94
CA ASP A 97 -11.87 7.67 4.21
C ASP A 97 -10.51 7.42 4.90
N GLN A 98 -9.99 6.20 4.82
CA GLN A 98 -8.66 5.86 5.36
C GLN A 98 -7.55 6.57 4.56
N VAL A 99 -7.71 6.66 3.23
CA VAL A 99 -6.76 7.37 2.35
C VAL A 99 -6.80 8.87 2.60
N GLU A 100 -7.98 9.47 2.78
CA GLU A 100 -8.14 10.90 3.10
C GLU A 100 -7.45 11.26 4.41
N VAL A 101 -7.62 10.43 5.46
CA VAL A 101 -6.88 10.59 6.72
C VAL A 101 -5.38 10.50 6.51
N ALA A 102 -4.90 9.59 5.66
CA ALA A 102 -3.47 9.45 5.37
C ALA A 102 -2.88 10.59 4.54
N VAL A 103 -3.69 11.25 3.69
CA VAL A 103 -3.27 12.43 2.92
C VAL A 103 -3.17 13.68 3.80
N GLY A 104 -4.04 13.78 4.82
CA GLY A 104 -4.06 14.92 5.74
C GLY A 104 -3.06 14.85 6.91
N ALA A 105 -2.36 13.72 7.08
CA ALA A 105 -1.40 13.47 8.16
C ALA A 105 0.04 13.82 7.76
#